data_AF-A0A401RJ27-F1
#
_entry.id   AF-A0A401RJ27-F1
#
_cell.length_a   1.000
_cell.length_b   1.000
_cell.length_c   1.000
_cell.angle_alpha   90.00
_cell.angle_beta   90.00
_cell.angle_gamma   90.00
#
_symmetry.space_group_name_H-M   'P 1'
#
loop_
_entity.id
_entity.type
_entity.pdbx_description
1 polymer ?
#
loop_
_entity_poly.entity_id
_entity_poly.type
_entity_poly.pdbx_seq_one_letter_code
_entity_poly.pdbx_strand_id
1 'polypeptide(L)'
;MACSALCVSTIHAVVVGGLALYILWFDDLVNKDHIWGDPKLVKLNIAIASGYLINDLMLLVWHWKTLGDSFFLSHHLAALYAYQYVLGRGLLPYFANFRLIAELSTPFVNQR
;
A
#
# COMPACT_ATOMS: atom_id res chain seq x y z
N MET A 1 6.56 19.98 10.29
CA MET A 1 6.07 18.58 10.25
C MET A 1 5.54 18.19 8.86
N ALA A 2 4.80 19.06 8.15
CA ALA A 2 4.25 18.78 6.80
C ALA A 2 5.30 18.38 5.74
N CYS A 3 6.42 19.09 5.62
CA CYS A 3 7.47 18.80 4.63
C CYS A 3 8.08 17.38 4.79
N SER A 4 8.20 16.88 6.04
CA SER A 4 8.69 15.54 6.30
C SER A 4 7.68 14.46 5.90
N ALA A 5 6.38 14.68 6.12
CA ALA A 5 5.33 13.73 5.75
C ALA A 5 5.18 13.61 4.21
N LEU A 6 5.32 14.72 3.49
CA LEU A 6 5.34 14.75 2.02
C LEU A 6 6.52 13.97 1.44
N CYS A 7 7.71 14.11 2.02
CA CYS A 7 8.89 13.35 1.60
C CYS A 7 8.69 11.85 1.85
N VAL A 8 8.21 11.48 3.03
CA VAL A 8 8.00 10.08 3.43
C VAL A 8 6.93 9.41 2.56
N SER A 9 5.81 10.06 2.28
CA SER A 9 4.76 9.52 1.39
C SER A 9 5.23 9.39 -0.06
N THR A 10 6.06 10.31 -0.53
CA THR A 10 6.65 10.26 -1.88
C THR A 10 7.63 9.11 -2.03
N ILE A 11 8.52 8.92 -1.05
CA ILE A 11 9.46 7.79 -1.03
C ILE A 11 8.68 6.47 -0.98
N HIS A 12 7.67 6.38 -0.11
CA HIS A 12 6.80 5.22 -0.02
C HIS A 12 6.16 4.87 -1.36
N ALA A 13 5.52 5.86 -2.00
CA ALA A 13 4.84 5.70 -3.27
C ALA A 13 5.75 5.23 -4.39
N VAL A 14 6.96 5.80 -4.50
CA VAL A 14 7.93 5.40 -5.53
C VAL A 14 8.43 3.96 -5.28
N VAL A 15 8.72 3.61 -4.03
CA VAL A 15 9.19 2.26 -3.67
C VAL A 15 8.11 1.21 -3.93
N VAL A 16 6.92 1.40 -3.37
CA VAL A 16 5.83 0.43 -3.43
C VAL A 16 5.22 0.35 -4.83
N GLY A 17 5.02 1.49 -5.47
CA GLY A 17 4.53 1.56 -6.84
C GLY A 17 5.55 1.02 -7.85
N GLY A 18 6.84 1.30 -7.67
CA GLY A 18 7.91 0.75 -8.50
C GLY A 18 8.04 -0.76 -8.37
N LEU A 19 7.99 -1.29 -7.15
CA LEU A 19 7.94 -2.74 -6.90
C LEU A 19 6.66 -3.37 -7.49
N ALA A 20 5.53 -2.67 -7.43
CA ALA A 20 4.28 -3.16 -8.00
C ALA A 20 4.36 -3.30 -9.52
N LEU A 21 4.96 -2.32 -10.21
CA LEU A 21 5.22 -2.40 -11.66
C LEU A 21 6.20 -3.53 -12.00
N TYR A 22 7.26 -3.70 -11.21
CA TYR A 22 8.22 -4.79 -11.40
C TYR A 22 7.54 -6.15 -11.31
N ILE A 23 6.74 -6.38 -10.27
CA ILE A 23 5.98 -7.63 -10.09
C ILE A 23 5.01 -7.84 -11.26
N LEU A 24 4.29 -6.80 -11.68
CA LEU A 24 3.35 -6.91 -12.79
C LEU A 24 4.03 -7.33 -14.10
N TRP A 25 5.24 -6.82 -14.37
CA TRP A 25 5.92 -7.06 -15.64
C TRP A 25 6.78 -8.32 -15.67
N PHE A 26 7.31 -8.75 -14.53
CA PHE A 26 8.35 -9.79 -14.46
C PHE A 26 8.01 -11.00 -13.57
N ASP A 27 6.95 -10.96 -12.76
CA ASP A 27 6.58 -12.10 -11.91
C ASP A 27 5.59 -13.04 -12.62
N ASP A 28 6.14 -13.97 -13.42
CA ASP A 28 5.37 -14.95 -14.18
C ASP A 28 4.51 -15.86 -13.29
N LEU A 29 4.91 -16.10 -12.04
CA LEU A 29 4.18 -17.00 -11.13
C LEU A 29 2.87 -16.37 -10.66
N VAL A 30 2.91 -15.09 -10.31
CA VAL A 30 1.72 -14.31 -9.93
C VAL A 30 0.85 -13.98 -11.14
N ASN A 31 1.47 -13.75 -12.31
CA ASN A 31 0.75 -13.46 -13.55
C ASN A 31 0.09 -14.70 -14.18
N LYS A 32 0.60 -15.91 -13.93
CA LYS A 32 0.01 -17.15 -14.44
C LYS A 32 -1.20 -17.60 -13.62
N ASP A 33 -1.15 -17.43 -12.30
CA ASP A 33 -2.28 -17.68 -11.41
C ASP A 33 -2.58 -16.44 -10.57
N HIS A 34 -3.53 -15.65 -11.04
CA HIS A 34 -3.89 -14.38 -10.41
C HIS A 34 -4.46 -14.55 -8.98
N ILE A 35 -4.99 -15.73 -8.65
CA ILE A 35 -5.70 -15.97 -7.38
C ILE A 35 -4.76 -16.61 -6.34
N TRP A 36 -3.95 -17.58 -6.77
CA TRP A 36 -3.13 -18.43 -5.88
C TRP A 36 -1.64 -18.49 -6.22
N GLY A 37 -1.16 -17.66 -7.16
CA GLY A 37 0.25 -17.61 -7.55
C GLY A 37 1.20 -17.33 -6.38
N ASP A 38 2.47 -17.74 -6.50
CA ASP A 38 3.49 -17.64 -5.43
C ASP A 38 3.72 -16.16 -5.03
N PRO A 39 3.21 -15.71 -3.87
CA PRO A 39 3.07 -14.28 -3.62
C PRO A 39 4.26 -13.71 -2.85
N LYS A 40 5.48 -14.28 -2.93
CA LYS A 40 6.60 -13.85 -2.07
C LYS A 40 6.94 -12.37 -2.21
N LEU A 41 7.13 -11.90 -3.44
CA LEU A 41 7.43 -10.49 -3.72
C LEU A 41 6.21 -9.60 -3.46
N VAL A 42 5.01 -10.06 -3.80
CA VAL A 42 3.75 -9.37 -3.49
C VAL A 42 3.56 -9.18 -1.99
N LYS A 43 3.79 -10.24 -1.19
CA LYS A 43 3.70 -10.19 0.28
C LYS A 43 4.69 -9.21 0.86
N LEU A 44 5.92 -9.15 0.34
CA LEU A 44 6.89 -8.14 0.75
C LEU A 44 6.37 -6.73 0.43
N ASN A 45 5.91 -6.49 -0.80
CA ASN A 45 5.41 -5.17 -1.20
C ASN A 45 4.18 -4.74 -0.38
N ILE A 46 3.24 -5.66 -0.16
CA ILE A 46 2.05 -5.46 0.68
C ILE A 46 2.42 -5.27 2.15
N ALA A 47 3.46 -5.92 2.67
CA ALA A 47 3.93 -5.70 4.03
C ALA A 47 4.49 -4.28 4.20
N ILE A 48 5.24 -3.77 3.22
CA ILE A 48 5.72 -2.38 3.22
C ILE A 48 4.55 -1.40 3.15
N ALA A 49 3.59 -1.62 2.26
CA ALA A 49 2.34 -0.86 2.17
C ALA A 49 1.55 -0.86 3.49
N SER A 50 1.41 -2.03 4.11
CA SER A 50 0.70 -2.18 5.39
C SER A 50 1.39 -1.42 6.53
N GLY A 51 2.72 -1.49 6.60
CA GLY A 51 3.50 -0.74 7.61
C GLY A 51 3.30 0.77 7.48
N TYR A 52 3.29 1.28 6.26
CA TYR A 52 3.00 2.68 5.99
C TYR A 52 1.56 3.08 6.34
N LEU A 53 0.57 2.28 5.97
CA LEU A 53 -0.84 2.48 6.36
C LEU A 53 -1.04 2.52 7.89
N ILE A 54 -0.31 1.68 8.62
CA ILE A 54 -0.33 1.69 10.10
C ILE A 54 0.28 2.99 10.63
N ASN A 55 1.40 3.45 10.05
CA ASN A 55 2.00 4.74 10.42
C ASN A 55 1.01 5.90 10.17
N ASP A 56 0.33 5.93 9.03
CA ASP A 56 -0.66 6.95 8.71
C ASP A 56 -1.84 6.91 9.67
N LEU A 57 -2.29 5.71 10.05
CA LEU A 57 -3.32 5.52 11.08
C LEU A 57 -2.88 6.06 12.45
N MET A 58 -1.64 5.79 12.86
CA MET A 58 -1.09 6.30 14.12
C MET A 58 -1.01 7.84 14.10
N LEU A 59 -0.55 8.43 13.00
CA LEU A 59 -0.50 9.88 12.84
C LEU A 59 -1.89 10.51 12.87
N LEU A 60 -2.88 9.88 12.23
CA LEU A 60 -4.29 10.30 12.22
C LEU A 60 -4.87 10.32 13.64
N VAL A 61 -4.68 9.23 14.40
CA VAL A 61 -5.19 9.11 15.77
C VAL A 61 -4.48 10.09 16.71
N TRP A 62 -3.17 10.26 16.57
CA TRP A 62 -2.41 11.21 17.39
C TRP A 62 -2.83 12.66 17.14
N HIS A 63 -3.08 13.02 15.89
CA HIS A 63 -3.47 14.37 15.47
C HIS A 63 -4.96 14.47 15.14
N TRP A 64 -5.80 13.77 15.92
CA TRP A 64 -7.25 13.65 15.67
C TRP A 64 -7.95 15.00 15.55
N LYS A 65 -7.57 15.99 16.36
CA LYS A 65 -8.19 17.32 16.35
C LYS A 65 -8.00 18.09 15.04
N THR A 66 -6.98 17.74 14.25
CA THR A 66 -6.62 18.45 13.00
C THR A 66 -6.85 17.61 11.75
N LEU A 67 -6.67 16.29 11.84
CA LEU A 67 -6.71 15.37 10.69
C LEU A 67 -7.84 14.33 10.80
N GLY A 68 -8.48 14.21 11.95
CA GLY A 68 -9.43 13.13 12.24
C GLY A 68 -10.66 13.15 11.33
N ASP A 69 -10.82 12.09 10.55
CA ASP A 69 -12.01 11.80 9.76
C ASP A 69 -12.37 10.31 9.91
N SER A 70 -13.59 10.03 10.37
CA SER A 70 -14.11 8.67 10.58
C SER A 70 -14.15 7.85 9.29
N PHE A 71 -14.42 8.48 8.13
CA PHE A 71 -14.40 7.76 6.85
C PHE A 71 -12.99 7.33 6.51
N PHE A 72 -12.01 8.23 6.65
CA PHE A 72 -10.60 7.95 6.42
C PHE A 72 -10.08 6.85 7.35
N LEU A 73 -10.47 6.87 8.63
CA LEU A 73 -10.16 5.83 9.61
C LEU A 73 -10.70 4.46 9.15
N SER A 74 -12.00 4.40 8.81
CA SER A 74 -12.63 3.16 8.36
C SER A 74 -12.01 2.60 7.07
N HIS A 75 -11.60 3.47 6.15
CA HIS A 75 -10.90 3.11 4.92
C HIS A 75 -9.56 2.44 5.21
N HIS A 76 -8.75 3.00 6.12
CA HIS A 76 -7.45 2.44 6.50
C HIS A 76 -7.61 1.07 7.16
N LEU A 77 -8.59 0.92 8.05
CA LEU A 77 -8.89 -0.37 8.68
C LEU A 77 -9.35 -1.42 7.66
N ALA A 78 -10.20 -1.03 6.70
CA ALA A 78 -10.64 -1.92 5.62
C ALA A 78 -9.48 -2.34 4.70
N ALA A 79 -8.57 -1.42 4.36
CA ALA A 79 -7.39 -1.73 3.57
C ALA A 79 -6.44 -2.70 4.30
N LEU A 80 -6.16 -2.45 5.58
CA LEU A 80 -5.34 -3.32 6.42
C LEU A 80 -5.98 -4.71 6.58
N TYR A 81 -7.31 -4.78 6.74
CA TYR A 81 -8.02 -6.04 6.81
C TYR A 81 -7.89 -6.84 5.50
N ALA A 82 -8.01 -6.19 4.34
CA ALA A 82 -7.80 -6.84 3.04
C ALA A 82 -6.35 -7.33 2.86
N TYR A 83 -5.35 -6.52 3.24
CA TYR A 83 -3.94 -6.89 3.15
C TYR A 83 -3.57 -8.06 4.05
N GLN A 84 -4.25 -8.22 5.19
CA GLN A 84 -4.04 -9.38 6.07
C GLN A 84 -4.40 -10.71 5.39
N TYR A 85 -5.37 -10.74 4.47
CA TYR A 85 -5.68 -11.96 3.70
C TYR A 85 -4.55 -12.33 2.74
N VAL A 86 -3.91 -11.33 2.12
CA VAL A 86 -2.77 -11.55 1.23
C VAL A 86 -1.56 -12.02 2.02
N LEU A 87 -1.26 -11.37 3.16
CA LEU A 87 -0.11 -11.72 4.01
C LEU A 87 -0.28 -13.08 4.69
N GLY A 88 -1.42 -13.29 5.34
CA GLY A 88 -1.68 -14.49 6.12
C GLY A 88 -2.06 -15.71 5.29
N ARG A 89 -2.89 -15.54 4.24
CA ARG A 89 -3.42 -16.66 3.44
C ARG A 89 -2.88 -16.73 2.03
N GLY A 90 -2.17 -15.71 1.55
CA GLY A 90 -1.64 -15.68 0.17
C GLY A 90 -2.72 -15.52 -0.90
N LEU A 91 -3.89 -14.99 -0.53
CA LEU A 91 -5.03 -14.87 -1.45
C LEU A 91 -4.97 -13.59 -2.27
N LEU A 92 -5.39 -13.69 -3.54
CA LEU A 92 -5.56 -12.56 -4.46
C LEU A 92 -4.32 -11.65 -4.59
N PRO A 93 -3.09 -12.21 -4.67
CA PRO A 93 -1.87 -11.41 -4.68
C PRO A 93 -1.79 -10.48 -5.90
N TYR A 94 -2.26 -10.94 -7.07
CA TYR A 94 -2.27 -10.12 -8.28
C TYR A 94 -3.10 -8.85 -8.11
N PHE A 95 -4.34 -8.97 -7.61
CA PHE A 95 -5.24 -7.82 -7.43
C PHE A 95 -4.72 -6.86 -6.36
N ALA A 96 -4.14 -7.38 -5.29
CA ALA A 96 -3.53 -6.57 -4.26
C ALA A 96 -2.33 -5.77 -4.82
N ASN A 97 -1.48 -6.41 -5.62
CA ASN A 97 -0.37 -5.73 -6.29
C ASN A 97 -0.86 -4.70 -7.32
N PHE A 98 -1.87 -5.03 -8.11
CA PHE A 98 -2.45 -4.11 -9.10
C PHE A 98 -2.97 -2.82 -8.44
N ARG A 99 -3.60 -2.93 -7.27
CA ARG A 99 -4.06 -1.76 -6.50
C ARG A 99 -2.92 -0.83 -6.07
N LEU A 100 -1.73 -1.38 -5.78
CA LEU A 100 -0.57 -0.60 -5.34
C LEU A 100 0.03 0.27 -6.46
N ILE A 101 -0.27 -0.02 -7.72
CA ILE A 101 0.19 0.81 -8.85
C ILE A 101 -0.37 2.24 -8.74
N ALA A 102 -1.57 2.39 -8.18
CA ALA A 102 -2.18 3.70 -7.99
C ALA A 102 -1.38 4.62 -7.03
N GLU A 103 -0.51 4.06 -6.18
CA GLU A 103 0.38 4.85 -5.32
C GLU A 103 1.36 5.71 -6.12
N LEU A 104 1.69 5.34 -7.37
CA LEU A 104 2.54 6.14 -8.25
C LEU A 104 1.94 7.51 -8.60
N SER A 105 0.65 7.74 -8.35
CA SER A 105 0.04 9.06 -8.52
C SER A 105 0.42 10.04 -7.39
N THR A 106 0.75 9.53 -6.20
CA THR A 106 1.02 10.31 -4.97
C THR A 106 2.16 11.33 -5.13
N PRO A 107 3.31 11.02 -5.75
CA PRO A 107 4.38 12.00 -5.98
C PRO A 107 3.93 13.22 -6.78
N PHE A 108 3.06 13.02 -7.78
CA PHE A 108 2.56 14.09 -8.63
C PHE A 108 1.55 14.97 -7.87
N VAL A 109 0.73 14.36 -7.01
CA VAL A 109 -0.22 15.07 -6.17
C VAL A 109 0.49 15.84 -5.05
N ASN A 110 1.63 15.37 -4.58
CA ASN A 110 2.42 16.00 -3.52
C ASN A 110 3.23 17.24 -3.97
N GLN A 111 3.34 17.49 -5.28
CA GLN A 111 4.07 18.64 -5.84
C GLN A 111 3.24 19.93 -5.93
N ARG A 112 1.95 19.89 -5.54
CA ARG A 112 1.02 21.04 -5.51
C ARG A 112 1.03 21.76 -4.17
#